data_AF-A0A939I6L3-F1
#
_entry.id   AF-A0A939I6L3-F1
#
_cell.length_a   1.000
_cell.length_b   1.000
_cell.length_c   1.000
_cell.angle_alpha   90.00
_cell.angle_beta   90.00
_cell.angle_gamma   90.00
#
_symmetry.space_group_name_H-M   'P 1'
#
loop_
_entity.id
_entity.type
_entity.pdbx_description
1 polymer ?
#
loop_
_entity_poly.entity_id
_entity_poly.type
_entity_poly.pdbx_seq_one_letter_code
_entity_poly.pdbx_strand_id
1 'polypeptide(L)' 'MLAPETARERLTAAWGDAAFVESRLRARESFTREPERVTDTVRRVLGRPPRDFRSWVRDHAADFR' A
#
# COMPACT_ATOMS: atom_id res chain seq x y z
N MET A 1 16.90 -2.48 -4.08
CA MET A 1 15.84 -1.45 -4.04
C MET A 1 16.23 -0.32 -4.98
N LEU A 2 15.28 0.36 -5.61
CA LEU A 2 15.57 1.59 -6.37
C LEU A 2 16.07 2.68 -5.40
N ALA A 3 16.97 3.54 -5.85
CA ALA A 3 17.33 4.75 -5.10
C ALA A 3 16.07 5.63 -4.93
N PRO A 4 15.89 6.31 -3.78
CA PRO A 4 14.71 7.15 -3.51
C PRO A 4 14.43 8.17 -4.61
N GLU A 5 15.47 8.80 -5.14
CA GLU A 5 15.37 9.80 -6.21
C GLU A 5 14.86 9.20 -7.52
N THR A 6 15.32 8.00 -7.88
CA THR A 6 14.83 7.27 -9.06
C THR A 6 13.38 6.85 -8.89
N ALA A 7 12.96 6.46 -7.68
CA ALA A 7 11.57 6.13 -7.40
C ALA A 7 10.67 7.37 -7.52
N ARG A 8 11.11 8.51 -6.97
CA ARG A 8 10.41 9.80 -7.05
C ARG A 8 10.17 10.24 -8.49
N GLU A 9 11.20 10.21 -9.34
CA GLU A 9 11.09 10.60 -10.75
C GLU A 9 10.11 9.71 -11.52
N ARG A 10 10.23 8.39 -11.39
CA ARG A 10 9.37 7.43 -12.09
C ARG A 10 7.92 7.50 -11.63
N LEU A 11 7.68 7.63 -10.32
CA LEU A 11 6.33 7.72 -9.79
C LEU A 11 5.69 9.07 -10.13
N THR A 12 6.45 10.16 -10.14
CA THR A 12 5.93 11.48 -10.56
C THR A 12 5.53 11.45 -12.02
N ALA A 13 6.35 10.85 -12.89
CA ALA A 13 6.00 10.68 -14.30
C ALA A 13 4.74 9.80 -14.50
N ALA A 14 4.55 8.77 -13.65
CA ALA A 14 3.40 7.87 -13.75
C ALA A 14 2.09 8.43 -13.15
N TRP A 15 2.18 9.21 -12.08
CA TRP A 15 1.02 9.67 -11.30
C TRP A 15 0.69 11.15 -11.50
N GLY A 16 1.60 11.93 -12.07
CA GLY A 16 1.38 13.33 -12.44
C GLY A 16 1.41 14.34 -11.28
N ASP A 17 1.65 13.92 -10.05
CA ASP A 17 1.68 14.77 -8.86
C ASP A 17 2.90 14.49 -7.99
N ALA A 18 3.88 15.40 -8.04
CA ALA A 18 5.13 15.28 -7.29
C ALA A 18 4.91 15.36 -5.77
N ALA A 19 4.00 16.20 -5.30
CA ALA A 19 3.74 16.36 -3.86
C ALA A 19 3.08 15.11 -3.29
N PHE A 20 2.18 14.48 -4.05
CA PHE A 20 1.58 13.20 -3.70
C PHE A 20 2.63 12.08 -3.64
N VAL A 21 3.54 12.02 -4.61
CA VAL A 21 4.64 11.04 -4.63
C VAL A 21 5.55 11.18 -3.43
N GLU A 22 5.96 12.41 -3.10
CA GLU A 22 6.78 12.69 -1.91
C GLU A 22 6.11 12.23 -0.63
N SER A 23 4.82 12.55 -0.47
CA SER A 23 4.02 12.12 0.69
C SER A 23 3.98 10.59 0.81
N ARG A 24 3.81 9.88 -0.32
CA ARG A 24 3.78 8.41 -0.34
C ARG A 24 5.12 7.76 -0.06
N LEU A 25 6.21 8.31 -0.57
CA LEU A 25 7.56 7.80 -0.27
C LEU A 25 7.89 7.95 1.22
N ARG A 26 7.56 9.09 1.83
CA ARG A 26 7.72 9.31 3.27
C ARG A 26 6.87 8.37 4.12
N ALA A 27 5.60 8.19 3.76
CA ALA A 27 4.72 7.26 4.46
C ALA A 27 5.27 5.82 4.41
N ARG A 28 5.74 5.37 3.23
CA ARG A 28 6.32 4.03 3.08
C ARG A 28 7.58 3.82 3.91
N GLU A 29 8.42 4.84 4.05
CA GLU A 29 9.59 4.78 4.94
C GLU A 29 9.16 4.65 6.42
N SER A 30 8.09 5.33 6.84
CA SER A 30 7.61 5.22 8.22
C SER A 30 7.17 3.78 8.58
N PHE A 31 6.56 3.07 7.63
CA PHE A 31 6.09 1.69 7.82
C PHE A 31 7.21 0.66 8.02
N THR A 32 8.46 0.97 7.65
CA THR A 32 9.59 0.07 7.94
C THR A 32 10.06 0.19 9.38
N ARG A 33 9.68 1.27 10.08
CA ARG A 33 10.07 1.53 11.47
C ARG A 33 8.95 1.18 12.43
N GLU A 34 7.71 1.48 12.04
CA GLU A 34 6.53 1.23 12.85
C GLU A 34 5.46 0.53 12.00
N PRO A 35 5.06 -0.71 12.35
CA PRO A 35 3.98 -1.37 11.66
C PRO A 35 2.66 -0.62 11.88
N GLU A 36 1.83 -0.57 10.84
CA GLU A 36 0.52 0.06 10.96
C GLU A 36 -0.38 -0.66 11.98
N ARG A 37 -1.15 0.12 12.74
CA ARG A 37 -2.12 -0.41 13.70
C ARG A 37 -3.25 -1.13 12.96
N VAL A 38 -3.41 -2.42 13.25
CA VAL A 38 -4.58 -3.19 12.82
C VAL A 38 -5.81 -2.78 13.65
N THR A 39 -6.93 -2.51 12.98
CA THR A 39 -8.21 -2.15 13.62
C THR A 39 -9.24 -3.27 13.47
N ASP A 40 -10.28 -3.28 14.31
CA ASP A 40 -11.36 -4.27 14.25
C ASP A 40 -12.63 -3.73 13.55
N THR A 41 -12.52 -2.58 12.87
CA THR A 41 -13.64 -1.84 12.28
C THR A 41 -14.46 -2.69 11.31
N VAL A 42 -13.83 -3.50 10.46
CA VAL A 42 -14.53 -4.38 9.51
C VAL A 42 -15.43 -5.37 10.24
N ARG A 43 -14.93 -5.99 11.31
CA ARG A 43 -15.71 -6.90 12.16
C ARG A 43 -16.89 -6.18 12.80
N ARG A 44 -16.65 -4.98 13.34
CA ARG A 44 -17.71 -4.19 13.99
C ARG A 44 -18.83 -3.76 13.05
N VAL A 45 -18.49 -3.35 11.83
CA VAL A 45 -19.46 -2.83 10.87
C VAL A 45 -20.18 -3.95 10.11
N LEU A 46 -19.47 -5.02 9.74
CA LEU A 46 -20.01 -6.08 8.88
C LEU A 46 -20.37 -7.37 9.62
N GLY A 47 -20.09 -7.47 10.92
CA GLY A 47 -20.33 -8.68 11.73
C GLY A 47 -19.43 -9.87 11.38
N ARG A 48 -18.43 -9.69 10.50
CA ARG A 48 -17.52 -10.75 10.03
C ARG A 48 -16.08 -10.23 9.95
N PRO A 49 -15.05 -11.09 10.10
CA PRO A 49 -13.66 -10.67 9.98
C PRO A 49 -13.33 -10.12 8.58
N PRO A 50 -12.34 -9.23 8.45
CA PRO A 50 -11.83 -8.83 7.14
C PRO A 50 -11.24 -10.03 6.40
N ARG A 51 -11.31 -10.00 5.06
CA ARG A 51 -10.61 -10.98 4.24
C ARG A 51 -9.10 -10.80 4.41
N ASP A 52 -8.37 -11.88 4.60
CA ASP A 52 -6.92 -11.85 4.67
C ASP A 52 -6.28 -11.65 3.28
N PHE A 53 -5.04 -11.18 3.26
CA PHE A 53 -4.33 -10.90 2.01
C PHE A 53 -4.10 -12.16 1.17
N ARG A 54 -3.90 -13.33 1.77
CA ARG A 54 -3.70 -14.59 1.04
C ARG A 54 -4.96 -14.99 0.27
N SER A 55 -6.14 -14.81 0.87
CA SER A 55 -7.42 -15.04 0.22
C SER A 55 -7.62 -14.06 -0.94
N TRP A 56 -7.30 -12.78 -0.73
CA TRP A 56 -7.33 -11.77 -1.82
C TRP A 56 -6.40 -12.14 -2.98
N VAL A 57 -5.16 -12.57 -2.71
CA VAL A 57 -4.20 -12.99 -3.75
C VAL A 57 -4.74 -14.17 -4.57
N ARG A 58 -5.45 -15.11 -3.94
CA ARG A 58 -6.08 -16.23 -4.65
C ARG A 58 -7.19 -15.74 -5.58
N ASP A 59 -8.03 -14.83 -5.09
CA ASP A 59 -9.13 -14.25 -5.87
C ASP A 59 -8.60 -13.45 -7.08
N HIS A 60 -7.44 -12.81 -6.94
CA HIS A 60 -6.84 -11.92 -7.94
C HIS A 60 -5.66 -12.55 -8.71
N ALA A 61 -5.46 -13.87 -8.63
CA ALA A 61 -4.30 -14.52 -9.23
C ALA A 61 -4.19 -14.30 -10.75
N ALA A 62 -5.30 -14.04 -11.43
CA ALA A 62 -5.31 -13.77 -12.87
C ALA A 62 -4.69 -12.41 -13.26
N ASP A 63 -4.70 -11.43 -12.36
CA ASP A 63 -4.17 -10.08 -12.63
C ASP A 63 -2.63 -10.05 -12.70
N PHE A 64 -1.97 -11.14 -12.29
CA PHE A 64 -0.51 -11.27 -12.17
C PHE A 64 0.09 -12.38 -13.06
N ARG A 65 -0.69 -12.92 -14.02
CA ARG A 65 -0.23 -13.94 -14.96
C ARG A 65 0.19 -13.35 -16.30
#